data_AF-A0A6G9CXV5-F1
#
_entry.id   AF-A0A6G9CXV5-F1
#
_cell.length_a   1.000
_cell.length_b   1.000
_cell.length_c   1.000
_cell.angle_alpha   90.00
_cell.angle_beta   90.00
_cell.angle_gamma   90.00
#
_symmetry.space_group_name_H-M   'P 1'
#
loop_
_entity.id
_entity.type
_entity.pdbx_description
1 polymer ?
#
loop_
_entity_poly.entity_id
_entity_poly.type
_entity_poly.pdbx_seq_one_letter_code
_entity_poly.pdbx_strand_id
1 'polypeptide(L)'
;MTIAVRWMLAQPDLALELKGGAQGVGREITFAHATELLDPFRWLTGGEFILTTGIRLPSTQQKRGRYLRMLDAAGVAAVGFGTGLSYPEVPADLVAVADEIGLPLIEVPLPTPFAAVVKRVMSRLAEQEYEAVLRASRAQPRMTRAVISGGTAATVRELAIATSATVLLLDVAGRVLESSPQLPTDDVIDELRATLGAVPPVA
;
A
#
# COMPACT_ATOMS: atom_id res chain seq x y z
N MET A 1 -4.21 -1.93 3.63
CA MET A 1 -3.41 -2.72 2.67
C MET A 1 -3.25 -1.91 1.42
N THR A 2 -2.10 -2.05 0.76
CA THR A 2 -1.73 -1.22 -0.38
C THR A 2 -0.95 -2.06 -1.39
N ILE A 3 -0.89 -1.54 -2.62
CA ILE A 3 -0.05 -2.09 -3.68
C ILE A 3 0.83 -1.00 -4.27
N ALA A 4 2.11 -1.28 -4.46
CA ALA A 4 3.00 -0.30 -5.05
C ALA A 4 2.70 -0.05 -6.54
N VAL A 5 2.90 1.17 -7.03
CA VAL A 5 2.76 1.53 -8.45
C VAL A 5 3.61 0.62 -9.36
N ARG A 6 4.84 0.29 -8.95
CA ARG A 6 5.70 -0.66 -9.69
C ARG A 6 5.05 -2.04 -9.93
N TRP A 7 4.19 -2.50 -9.02
CA TRP A 7 3.47 -3.76 -9.20
C TRP A 7 2.43 -3.64 -10.32
N MET A 8 1.77 -2.48 -10.43
CA MET A 8 0.80 -2.19 -11.49
C MET A 8 1.45 -2.17 -12.87
N LEU A 9 2.65 -1.58 -12.99
CA LEU A 9 3.44 -1.58 -14.23
C LEU A 9 3.93 -2.97 -14.64
N ALA A 10 4.01 -3.91 -13.70
CA ALA A 10 4.43 -5.28 -13.97
C ALA A 10 3.30 -6.19 -14.49
N GLN A 11 2.13 -5.65 -14.83
CA GLN A 11 0.98 -6.41 -15.35
C GLN A 11 0.99 -6.40 -16.90
N PRO A 12 1.56 -7.42 -17.57
CA PRO A 12 1.77 -7.40 -19.02
C PRO A 12 0.46 -7.40 -19.82
N ASP A 13 -0.61 -7.98 -19.25
CA ASP A 13 -1.95 -8.04 -19.86
C ASP A 13 -2.62 -6.67 -19.99
N LEU A 14 -2.14 -5.66 -19.25
CA LEU A 14 -2.69 -4.31 -19.27
C LEU A 14 -1.88 -3.35 -20.15
N ALA A 15 -0.68 -3.75 -20.60
CA ALA A 15 0.18 -2.96 -21.47
C ALA A 15 0.40 -1.51 -21.00
N LEU A 16 0.58 -1.32 -19.68
CA LEU A 16 0.79 -0.01 -19.09
C LEU A 16 2.23 0.44 -19.27
N GLU A 17 2.43 1.71 -19.64
CA GLU A 17 3.76 2.28 -19.84
C GLU A 17 3.97 3.51 -18.96
N LEU A 18 5.07 3.55 -18.22
CA LEU A 18 5.42 4.74 -17.44
C LEU A 18 5.99 5.82 -18.37
N LYS A 19 5.35 6.98 -18.44
CA LYS A 19 5.77 8.11 -19.28
C LYS A 19 6.58 9.15 -18.50
N GLY A 20 6.28 9.34 -17.21
CA GLY A 20 7.00 10.28 -16.35
C GLY A 20 6.78 9.98 -14.86
N GLY A 21 7.51 10.66 -13.99
CA GLY A 21 7.42 10.53 -12.54
C GLY A 21 8.07 9.26 -11.99
N ALA A 22 9.19 8.83 -12.59
CA ALA A 22 9.85 7.55 -12.24
C ALA A 22 10.24 7.43 -10.76
N GLN A 23 10.54 8.54 -10.09
CA GLN A 23 10.85 8.55 -8.65
C GLN A 23 9.66 8.10 -7.78
N GLY A 24 8.43 8.17 -8.30
CA GLY A 24 7.21 7.83 -7.59
C GLY A 24 6.73 6.39 -7.74
N VAL A 25 7.41 5.51 -8.47
CA VAL A 25 6.95 4.11 -8.64
C VAL A 25 6.91 3.31 -7.32
N GLY A 26 7.53 3.88 -6.28
CA GLY A 26 7.46 3.44 -4.90
C GLY A 26 6.12 3.69 -4.20
N ARG A 27 5.32 4.64 -4.70
CA ARG A 27 4.06 5.08 -4.06
C ARG A 27 3.05 3.93 -3.98
N GLU A 28 2.22 4.00 -2.95
CA GLU A 28 1.29 2.95 -2.56
C GLU A 28 -0.14 3.31 -2.99
N ILE A 29 -0.76 2.41 -3.74
CA ILE A 29 -2.13 2.51 -4.25
C ILE A 29 -3.07 1.83 -3.26
N THR A 30 -4.12 2.55 -2.86
CA THR A 30 -5.22 2.08 -1.99
C THR A 30 -6.52 1.88 -2.74
N PHE A 31 -6.68 2.53 -3.89
CA PHE A 31 -7.91 2.54 -4.68
C PHE A 31 -7.62 2.96 -6.13
N ALA A 32 -8.48 2.59 -7.08
CA ALA A 32 -8.39 3.06 -8.46
C ALA A 32 -9.76 3.46 -8.99
N HIS A 33 -9.84 4.59 -9.69
CA HIS A 33 -11.09 5.10 -10.25
C HIS A 33 -10.85 6.04 -11.43
N ALA A 34 -11.79 6.03 -12.36
CA ALA A 34 -11.78 6.90 -13.53
C ALA A 34 -12.62 8.15 -13.31
N THR A 35 -12.03 9.34 -13.49
CA THR A 35 -12.73 10.62 -13.40
C THR A 35 -12.28 11.57 -14.50
N GLU A 36 -13.20 12.41 -14.95
CA GLU A 36 -12.96 13.48 -15.92
C GLU A 36 -13.25 14.86 -15.31
N LEU A 37 -13.31 14.94 -13.97
CA LEU A 37 -13.48 16.21 -13.28
C LEU A 37 -12.21 17.08 -13.45
N LEU A 38 -12.42 18.39 -13.52
CA LEU A 38 -11.34 19.37 -13.58
C LEU A 38 -10.71 19.64 -12.21
N ASP A 39 -11.47 19.40 -11.15
CA ASP A 39 -11.07 19.63 -9.76
C ASP A 39 -11.40 18.46 -8.80
N PRO A 40 -11.05 17.20 -9.16
CA PRO A 40 -11.39 16.02 -8.36
C PRO A 40 -10.73 16.04 -6.97
N PHE A 41 -9.60 16.76 -6.82
CA PHE A 41 -8.78 16.83 -5.61
C PHE A 41 -9.55 17.26 -4.34
N ARG A 42 -10.72 17.89 -4.45
CA ARG A 42 -11.56 18.23 -3.29
C ARG A 42 -12.20 17.02 -2.60
N TRP A 43 -12.24 15.89 -3.29
CA TRP A 43 -12.88 14.65 -2.83
C TRP A 43 -11.90 13.49 -2.71
N LEU A 44 -10.60 13.75 -2.92
CA LEU A 44 -9.55 12.74 -2.80
C LEU A 44 -9.02 12.71 -1.37
N THR A 45 -8.60 11.52 -0.96
CA THR A 45 -8.11 11.20 0.38
C THR A 45 -6.66 10.72 0.37
N GLY A 46 -6.09 10.50 -0.81
CA GLY A 46 -4.72 10.03 -1.00
C GLY A 46 -4.65 8.52 -1.27
N GLY A 47 -3.60 8.11 -1.96
CA GLY A 47 -3.37 6.73 -2.37
C GLY A 47 -4.17 6.31 -3.61
N GLU A 48 -4.96 7.18 -4.22
CA GLU A 48 -5.74 6.83 -5.41
C GLU A 48 -4.84 6.69 -6.64
N PHE A 49 -5.16 5.72 -7.50
CA PHE A 49 -4.72 5.66 -8.88
C PHE A 49 -5.83 6.24 -9.77
N ILE A 50 -5.65 7.49 -10.20
CA ILE A 50 -6.66 8.24 -10.96
C ILE A 50 -6.51 7.95 -12.44
N LEU A 51 -7.60 7.52 -13.08
CA LEU A 51 -7.67 7.24 -14.51
C LEU A 51 -8.42 8.36 -15.24
N THR A 52 -7.88 8.88 -16.33
CA THR A 52 -8.52 9.94 -17.14
C THR A 52 -8.15 9.78 -18.61
N THR A 53 -9.10 10.00 -19.50
CA THR A 53 -8.89 10.12 -20.95
C THR A 53 -8.45 11.53 -21.36
N GLY A 54 -8.48 12.47 -20.39
CA GLY A 54 -8.20 13.87 -20.61
C GLY A 54 -9.23 14.62 -21.44
N ILE A 55 -10.41 14.05 -21.70
CA ILE A 55 -11.44 14.72 -22.51
C ILE A 55 -11.83 16.11 -21.95
N ARG A 56 -11.65 16.30 -20.64
CA ARG A 56 -11.88 17.57 -19.94
C ARG A 56 -10.60 18.27 -19.49
N LEU A 57 -9.40 17.79 -19.83
CA LEU A 57 -8.16 18.43 -19.43
C LEU A 57 -8.11 19.87 -19.96
N PRO A 58 -7.58 20.84 -19.18
CA PRO A 58 -7.47 22.22 -19.64
C PRO A 58 -6.67 22.34 -20.94
N SER A 59 -7.06 23.30 -21.79
CA SER A 59 -6.43 23.50 -23.10
C SER A 59 -5.01 24.06 -23.02
N THR A 60 -4.64 24.76 -21.94
CA THR A 60 -3.31 25.37 -21.79
C THR A 60 -2.38 24.51 -20.96
N GLN A 61 -1.11 24.47 -21.37
CA GLN A 61 -0.03 23.75 -20.68
C GLN A 61 0.06 24.12 -19.19
N GLN A 62 0.00 25.41 -18.87
CA GLN A 62 0.05 25.88 -17.48
C GLN A 62 -1.08 25.30 -16.63
N LYS A 63 -2.31 25.23 -17.17
CA LYS A 63 -3.47 24.69 -16.44
C LYS A 63 -3.42 23.17 -16.31
N ARG A 64 -2.88 22.45 -17.31
CA ARG A 64 -2.61 21.01 -17.24
C ARG A 64 -1.57 20.67 -16.17
N GLY A 65 -0.46 21.41 -16.13
CA GLY A 65 0.54 21.26 -15.08
C GLY A 65 -0.02 21.54 -13.68
N ARG A 66 -0.88 22.57 -13.55
CA ARG A 66 -1.60 22.83 -12.28
C ARG A 66 -2.50 21.66 -11.88
N TYR A 67 -3.16 21.01 -12.82
CA TYR A 67 -3.99 19.84 -12.55
C TYR A 67 -3.17 18.70 -11.92
N LEU A 68 -2.03 18.31 -12.51
CA LEU A 68 -1.16 17.27 -11.93
C LEU A 68 -0.63 17.66 -10.55
N ARG A 69 -0.16 18.90 -10.38
CA ARG A 69 0.29 19.40 -9.07
C ARG A 69 -0.79 19.34 -8.00
N MET A 70 -2.05 19.53 -8.38
CA MET A 70 -3.16 19.44 -7.43
C MET A 70 -3.55 18.01 -7.07
N LEU A 71 -3.39 17.07 -7.99
CA LEU A 71 -3.51 15.64 -7.68
C LEU A 71 -2.39 15.19 -6.76
N ASP A 72 -1.15 15.58 -7.04
CA ASP A 72 0.01 15.27 -6.19
C ASP A 72 -0.16 15.84 -4.77
N ALA A 73 -0.57 17.11 -4.66
CA ALA A 73 -0.86 17.74 -3.37
C ALA A 73 -2.01 17.07 -2.60
N ALA A 74 -2.94 16.39 -3.29
CA ALA A 74 -4.00 15.61 -2.68
C ALA A 74 -3.56 14.18 -2.29
N GLY A 75 -2.28 13.83 -2.50
CA GLY A 75 -1.72 12.52 -2.14
C GLY A 75 -2.00 11.41 -3.15
N VAL A 76 -2.36 11.74 -4.40
CA VAL A 76 -2.59 10.75 -5.45
C VAL A 76 -1.33 9.90 -5.68
N ALA A 77 -1.51 8.59 -5.73
CA ALA A 77 -0.41 7.64 -5.87
C ALA A 77 0.13 7.61 -7.31
N ALA A 78 -0.76 7.69 -8.30
CA ALA A 78 -0.42 7.71 -9.73
C ALA A 78 -1.57 8.26 -10.57
N VAL A 79 -1.27 8.66 -11.81
CA VAL A 79 -2.25 9.03 -12.83
C VAL A 79 -2.10 8.09 -14.02
N GLY A 80 -3.18 7.43 -14.41
CA GLY A 80 -3.27 6.66 -15.65
C GLY A 80 -3.99 7.47 -16.71
N PHE A 81 -3.31 7.73 -17.81
CA PHE A 81 -3.76 8.58 -18.90
C PHE A 81 -4.14 7.71 -20.11
N GLY A 82 -5.42 7.70 -20.46
CA GLY A 82 -5.95 6.97 -21.61
C GLY A 82 -5.58 7.64 -22.92
N THR A 83 -4.83 6.95 -23.78
CA THR A 83 -4.46 7.41 -25.13
C THR A 83 -5.34 6.77 -26.21
N GLY A 84 -5.41 7.40 -27.38
CA GLY A 84 -6.16 6.93 -28.55
C GLY A 84 -7.63 7.38 -28.64
N LEU A 85 -8.13 8.17 -27.69
CA LEU A 85 -9.45 8.82 -27.75
C LEU A 85 -9.32 10.34 -27.93
N SER A 86 -9.12 11.07 -26.82
CA SER A 86 -9.03 12.53 -26.81
C SER A 86 -7.63 13.03 -27.18
N TYR A 87 -6.61 12.21 -26.89
CA TYR A 87 -5.22 12.48 -27.17
C TYR A 87 -4.58 11.23 -27.82
N PRO A 88 -3.79 11.39 -28.90
CA PRO A 88 -3.11 10.25 -29.52
C PRO A 88 -1.99 9.69 -28.63
N GLU A 89 -1.37 10.53 -27.81
CA GLU A 89 -0.29 10.21 -26.89
C GLU A 89 -0.43 11.05 -25.60
N VAL A 90 0.31 10.69 -24.55
CA VAL A 90 0.34 11.51 -23.33
C VAL A 90 1.02 12.85 -23.62
N PRO A 91 0.38 14.01 -23.36
CA PRO A 91 0.98 15.32 -23.62
C PRO A 91 2.34 15.49 -22.96
N ALA A 92 3.35 15.90 -23.75
CA ALA A 92 4.73 16.05 -23.27
C ALA A 92 4.87 17.03 -22.09
N ASP A 93 3.99 18.02 -22.01
CA ASP A 93 3.97 18.95 -20.88
C ASP A 93 3.47 18.33 -19.57
N LEU A 94 2.58 17.34 -19.64
CA LEU A 94 2.19 16.55 -18.48
C LEU A 94 3.33 15.64 -18.03
N VAL A 95 4.07 15.04 -18.97
CA VAL A 95 5.26 14.23 -18.68
C VAL A 95 6.31 15.04 -17.93
N ALA A 96 6.65 16.23 -18.43
CA ALA A 96 7.63 17.09 -17.78
C ALA A 96 7.22 17.47 -16.34
N VAL A 97 5.94 17.77 -16.11
CA VAL A 97 5.44 18.09 -14.76
C VAL A 97 5.40 16.86 -13.86
N ALA A 98 5.04 15.68 -14.40
CA ALA A 98 5.06 14.43 -13.66
C ALA A 98 6.47 14.07 -13.17
N ASP A 99 7.49 14.27 -14.00
CA ASP A 99 8.90 14.12 -13.62
C ASP A 99 9.32 15.11 -12.55
N GLU A 100 8.95 16.40 -12.70
CA GLU A 100 9.25 17.47 -11.74
C GLU A 100 8.76 17.13 -10.32
N ILE A 101 7.52 16.64 -10.21
CA ILE A 101 6.88 16.37 -8.91
C ILE A 101 6.99 14.91 -8.46
N GLY A 102 7.60 14.04 -9.28
CA GLY A 102 7.73 12.61 -9.00
C GLY A 102 6.38 11.87 -8.90
N LEU A 103 5.32 12.36 -9.53
CA LEU A 103 4.01 11.70 -9.59
C LEU A 103 3.99 10.77 -10.81
N PRO A 104 3.85 9.44 -10.64
CA PRO A 104 3.82 8.51 -11.77
C PRO A 104 2.71 8.85 -12.75
N LEU A 105 3.09 9.10 -14.00
CA LEU A 105 2.18 9.31 -15.11
C LEU A 105 2.31 8.12 -16.05
N ILE A 106 1.25 7.33 -16.13
CA ILE A 106 1.23 6.02 -16.78
C ILE A 106 0.30 6.11 -17.98
N GLU A 107 0.77 5.74 -19.16
CA GLU A 107 -0.06 5.57 -20.33
C GLU A 107 -0.90 4.30 -20.20
N VAL A 108 -2.19 4.43 -20.53
CA VAL A 108 -3.13 3.33 -20.66
C VAL A 108 -3.59 3.30 -22.12
N PRO A 109 -3.14 2.33 -22.92
CA PRO A 109 -3.42 2.33 -24.35
C PRO A 109 -4.90 2.00 -24.61
N LEU A 110 -5.43 2.46 -25.75
CA LEU A 110 -6.84 2.30 -26.15
C LEU A 110 -7.42 0.88 -25.97
N PRO A 111 -6.70 -0.22 -26.28
CA PRO A 111 -7.22 -1.57 -26.09
C PRO A 111 -7.43 -1.97 -24.63
N THR A 112 -6.85 -1.26 -23.66
CA THR A 112 -6.94 -1.55 -22.23
C THR A 112 -8.07 -0.73 -21.60
N PRO A 113 -9.23 -1.35 -21.26
CA PRO A 113 -10.30 -0.62 -20.63
C PRO A 113 -9.91 -0.21 -19.20
N PHE A 114 -10.26 1.01 -18.78
CA PHE A 114 -10.05 1.46 -17.39
C PHE A 114 -10.69 0.50 -16.36
N ALA A 115 -11.81 -0.14 -16.70
CA ALA A 115 -12.43 -1.16 -15.85
C ALA A 115 -11.50 -2.35 -15.57
N ALA A 116 -10.64 -2.74 -16.52
CA ALA A 116 -9.67 -3.81 -16.32
C ALA A 116 -8.57 -3.39 -15.34
N VAL A 117 -8.09 -2.15 -15.44
CA VAL A 117 -7.13 -1.55 -14.49
C VAL A 117 -7.73 -1.49 -13.09
N VAL A 118 -8.94 -0.93 -12.94
CA VAL A 118 -9.65 -0.85 -11.65
C VAL A 118 -9.85 -2.24 -11.06
N LYS A 119 -10.34 -3.19 -11.85
CA LYS A 119 -10.56 -4.58 -11.39
C LYS A 119 -9.25 -5.21 -10.91
N ARG A 120 -8.13 -5.02 -11.63
CA ARG A 120 -6.82 -5.56 -11.25
C ARG A 120 -6.37 -5.02 -9.89
N VAL A 121 -6.48 -3.71 -9.67
CA VAL A 121 -6.15 -3.07 -8.39
C VAL A 121 -7.03 -3.61 -7.26
N MET A 122 -8.35 -3.55 -7.44
CA MET A 122 -9.31 -3.92 -6.39
C MET A 122 -9.22 -5.42 -6.04
N SER A 123 -9.05 -6.30 -7.04
CA SER A 123 -8.87 -7.73 -6.79
C SER A 123 -7.59 -8.03 -6.01
N ARG A 124 -6.49 -7.32 -6.28
CA ARG A 124 -5.24 -7.52 -5.56
C ARG A 124 -5.33 -7.06 -4.10
N LEU A 125 -5.98 -5.92 -3.86
CA LEU A 125 -6.21 -5.42 -2.51
C LEU A 125 -7.10 -6.38 -1.70
N ALA A 126 -8.17 -6.90 -2.31
CA ALA A 126 -9.05 -7.89 -1.69
C ALA A 126 -8.33 -9.22 -1.41
N GLU A 127 -7.44 -9.67 -2.30
CA GLU A 127 -6.61 -10.86 -2.09
C GLU A 127 -5.69 -10.70 -0.88
N GLN A 128 -5.05 -9.53 -0.72
CA GLN A 128 -4.23 -9.24 0.45
C GLN A 128 -5.06 -9.26 1.75
N GLU A 129 -6.29 -8.74 1.70
CA GLU A 129 -7.21 -8.74 2.85
C GLU A 129 -7.60 -10.14 3.26
N TYR A 130 -7.98 -10.94 2.27
CA TYR A 130 -8.37 -12.32 2.48
C TYR A 130 -7.22 -13.15 3.06
N GLU A 131 -6.00 -12.99 2.52
CA GLU A 131 -4.80 -13.65 3.06
C GLU A 131 -4.49 -13.23 4.49
N ALA A 132 -4.67 -11.96 4.85
CA ALA A 132 -4.49 -11.50 6.23
C ALA A 132 -5.49 -12.17 7.19
N VAL A 133 -6.77 -12.26 6.79
CA VAL A 133 -7.82 -12.95 7.57
C VAL A 133 -7.51 -14.45 7.72
N LEU A 134 -7.12 -15.12 6.63
CA LEU A 134 -6.75 -16.53 6.67
C LEU A 134 -5.54 -16.81 7.57
N ARG A 135 -4.53 -15.94 7.57
CA ARG A 135 -3.38 -16.05 8.48
C ARG A 135 -3.82 -15.96 9.93
N ALA A 136 -4.66 -14.98 10.27
CA ALA A 136 -5.20 -14.84 11.62
C ALA A 136 -6.01 -16.07 12.04
N SER A 137 -6.88 -16.58 11.17
CA SER A 137 -7.69 -17.78 11.42
C SER A 137 -6.84 -19.04 11.64
N ARG A 138 -5.75 -19.21 10.88
CA ARG A 138 -4.84 -20.35 11.01
C ARG A 138 -3.89 -20.27 12.22
N ALA A 139 -3.71 -19.08 12.80
CA ALA A 139 -2.85 -18.92 13.98
C ALA A 139 -3.41 -19.69 15.18
N GLN A 140 -4.72 -19.65 15.41
CA GLN A 140 -5.34 -20.26 16.59
C GLN A 140 -5.16 -21.79 16.66
N PRO A 141 -5.46 -22.61 15.63
CA PRO A 141 -5.20 -24.06 15.68
C PRO A 141 -3.70 -24.41 15.78
N ARG A 142 -2.82 -23.61 15.17
CA ARG A 142 -1.36 -23.82 15.25
C ARG A 142 -0.83 -23.54 16.64
N MET A 143 -1.30 -22.48 17.30
CA MET A 143 -0.99 -22.18 18.70
C MET A 143 -1.49 -23.29 19.62
N THR A 144 -2.73 -23.75 19.47
CA THR A 144 -3.26 -24.88 20.27
C THR A 144 -2.40 -26.13 20.09
N ARG A 145 -1.99 -26.45 18.86
CA ARG A 145 -1.10 -27.59 18.60
C ARG A 145 0.28 -27.38 19.23
N ALA A 146 0.85 -26.17 19.13
CA ALA A 146 2.16 -25.84 19.66
C ALA A 146 2.22 -25.97 21.20
N VAL A 147 1.17 -25.56 21.91
CA VAL A 147 1.04 -25.79 23.36
C VAL A 147 1.14 -27.28 23.66
N ILE A 148 0.40 -28.11 22.91
CA ILE A 148 0.34 -29.56 23.15
C ILE A 148 1.67 -30.26 22.82
N SER A 149 2.32 -29.88 21.72
CA SER A 149 3.50 -30.59 21.21
C SER A 149 4.85 -30.03 21.70
N GLY A 150 4.90 -28.78 22.14
CA GLY A 150 6.17 -28.09 22.44
C GLY A 150 6.09 -26.99 23.50
N GLY A 151 4.99 -26.92 24.25
CA GLY A 151 4.86 -26.03 25.42
C GLY A 151 4.92 -24.55 25.09
N THR A 152 5.40 -23.76 26.06
CA THR A 152 5.45 -22.29 25.99
C THR A 152 6.37 -21.77 24.88
N ALA A 153 7.54 -22.38 24.70
CA ALA A 153 8.50 -22.01 23.66
C ALA A 153 7.92 -22.12 22.24
N ALA A 154 7.23 -23.24 21.94
CA ALA A 154 6.60 -23.45 20.65
C ALA A 154 5.43 -22.47 20.42
N THR A 155 4.70 -22.15 21.48
CA THR A 155 3.58 -21.20 21.43
C THR A 155 4.06 -19.77 21.14
N VAL A 156 5.10 -19.32 21.82
CA VAL A 156 5.73 -18.00 21.59
C VAL A 156 6.27 -17.90 20.18
N ARG A 157 6.87 -18.97 19.65
CA ARG A 157 7.34 -19.04 18.27
C ARG A 157 6.20 -18.93 17.25
N GLU A 158 5.13 -19.71 17.39
CA GLU A 158 3.98 -19.61 16.47
C GLU A 158 3.31 -18.24 16.52
N LEU A 159 3.24 -17.62 17.70
CA LEU A 159 2.69 -16.26 17.85
C LEU A 159 3.57 -15.21 17.16
N ALA A 160 4.90 -15.32 17.30
CA ALA A 160 5.85 -14.44 16.61
C ALA A 160 5.72 -14.55 15.08
N ILE A 161 5.59 -15.78 14.56
CA ILE A 161 5.36 -16.02 13.12
C ILE A 161 4.03 -15.41 12.66
N ALA A 162 2.95 -15.65 13.41
CA ALA A 162 1.61 -15.18 13.03
C ALA A 162 1.49 -13.66 13.03
N THR A 163 2.17 -12.98 13.96
CA THR A 163 2.13 -11.51 14.11
C THR A 163 3.23 -10.79 13.33
N SER A 164 4.22 -11.53 12.81
CA SER A 164 5.45 -10.95 12.25
C SER A 164 6.13 -9.97 13.22
N ALA A 165 6.05 -10.28 14.52
CA ALA A 165 6.57 -9.45 15.59
C ALA A 165 7.48 -10.27 16.52
N THR A 166 8.30 -9.56 17.30
CA THR A 166 9.03 -10.17 18.41
C THR A 166 8.08 -10.37 19.58
N VAL A 167 8.01 -11.60 20.09
CA VAL A 167 7.13 -12.00 21.19
C VAL A 167 7.98 -12.44 22.37
N LEU A 168 7.65 -11.92 23.54
CA LEU A 168 8.25 -12.28 24.82
C LEU A 168 7.20 -12.89 25.73
N LEU A 169 7.54 -14.00 26.39
CA LEU A 169 6.81 -14.48 27.55
C LEU A 169 7.55 -14.02 28.81
N LEU A 170 6.85 -13.31 29.69
CA LEU A 170 7.41 -12.80 30.94
C LEU A 170 6.80 -13.54 32.13
N ASP A 171 7.55 -13.66 33.22
CA ASP A 171 6.98 -14.00 34.53
C ASP A 171 6.41 -12.76 35.25
N VAL A 172 5.80 -12.98 36.41
CA VAL A 172 5.23 -11.91 37.26
C VAL A 172 6.27 -10.91 37.78
N ALA A 173 7.56 -11.25 37.74
CA ALA A 173 8.65 -10.36 38.12
C ALA A 173 9.24 -9.61 36.90
N GLY A 174 8.65 -9.76 35.71
CA GLY A 174 9.12 -9.13 34.48
C GLY A 174 10.37 -9.77 33.88
N ARG A 175 10.72 -11.01 34.27
CA ARG A 175 11.83 -11.77 33.69
C ARG A 175 11.36 -12.48 32.42
N VAL A 176 12.17 -12.44 31.37
CA VAL A 176 11.89 -13.15 30.12
C VAL A 176 12.05 -14.65 30.32
N LEU A 177 10.96 -15.40 30.11
CA LEU A 177 10.93 -16.86 30.12
C LEU A 177 11.20 -17.44 28.74
N GLU A 178 10.64 -16.84 27.69
CA GLU A 178 10.78 -17.29 26.30
C GLU A 178 10.79 -16.08 25.37
N SER A 179 11.44 -16.21 24.22
CA SER A 179 11.51 -15.17 23.19
C SER A 179 11.53 -15.77 21.78
N SER A 180 10.86 -15.11 20.84
CA SER A 180 10.94 -15.45 19.42
C SER A 180 10.71 -14.22 18.54
N PRO A 181 11.40 -14.07 17.39
CA PRO A 181 12.46 -14.95 16.88
C PRO A 181 13.80 -14.80 17.62
N GLN A 182 14.01 -13.66 18.27
CA GLN A 182 15.26 -13.28 18.92
C GLN A 182 14.97 -12.53 20.20
N LEU A 183 15.84 -12.67 21.20
CA LEU A 183 15.81 -11.84 22.40
C LEU A 183 16.16 -10.39 22.01
N PRO A 184 15.32 -9.40 22.35
CA PRO A 184 15.64 -7.99 22.20
C PRO A 184 16.87 -7.60 23.02
N THR A 185 17.46 -6.46 22.68
CA THR A 185 18.55 -5.86 23.44
C THR A 185 18.09 -5.40 24.83
N ASP A 186 19.04 -5.32 25.78
CA ASP A 186 18.74 -5.03 27.19
C ASP A 186 18.04 -3.68 27.39
N ASP A 187 18.35 -2.67 26.58
CA ASP A 187 17.70 -1.37 26.55
C ASP A 187 16.20 -1.46 26.24
N VAL A 188 15.81 -2.27 25.25
CA VAL A 188 14.41 -2.52 24.89
C VAL A 188 13.70 -3.27 26.00
N ILE A 189 14.37 -4.24 26.64
CA ILE A 189 13.79 -4.99 27.76
C ILE A 189 13.58 -4.08 28.97
N ASP A 190 14.51 -3.18 29.27
CA ASP A 190 14.41 -2.22 30.37
C ASP A 190 13.28 -1.21 30.15
N GLU A 191 13.13 -0.69 28.93
CA GLU A 191 12.01 0.19 28.55
C GLU A 191 10.65 -0.52 28.68
N LEU A 192 10.58 -1.78 28.24
CA LEU A 192 9.38 -2.60 28.34
C LEU A 192 8.99 -2.86 29.81
N ARG A 193 9.97 -3.14 30.68
CA ARG A 193 9.73 -3.29 32.13
C ARG A 193 9.24 -2.00 32.78
N ALA A 194 9.81 -0.85 32.41
CA ALA A 194 9.36 0.45 32.91
C ALA A 194 7.89 0.72 32.51
N THR A 195 7.50 0.31 31.30
CA THR A 195 6.13 0.46 30.79
C THR A 195 5.15 -0.50 31.47
N LEU A 196 5.52 -1.77 31.66
CA LEU A 196 4.67 -2.78 32.28
C LEU A 196 4.53 -2.59 33.80
N GLY A 197 5.56 -2.07 34.49
CA GLY A 197 5.49 -1.72 35.91
C GLY A 197 4.48 -0.60 36.24
N ALA A 198 4.01 0.13 35.22
CA ALA A 198 2.96 1.14 35.33
C ALA A 198 1.54 0.57 35.10
N VAL A 199 1.40 -0.68 34.67
CA VAL A 199 0.10 -1.33 34.42
C VAL A 199 -0.29 -2.13 35.68
N PRO A 200 -1.41 -1.82 36.36
CA PRO A 200 -1.83 -2.57 37.54
C PRO A 200 -2.11 -4.04 37.18
N PRO A 201 -1.84 -5.00 38.08
CA PRO A 201 -2.10 -6.41 37.81
C PRO A 201 -3.60 -6.61 37.52
N VAL A 202 -3.91 -7.39 36.48
CA VAL A 202 -5.29 -7.80 36.17
C VAL A 202 -5.69 -8.84 37.22
N ALA A 203 -6.70 -8.50 38.01
CA ALA A 203 -7.28 -9.34 39.07
C ALA A 203 -8.12 -10.49 38.53
#